data_AF-A0A0G9H0M2-F1
#
_entry.id   AF-A0A0G9H0M2-F1
#
_cell.length_a   1.000
_cell.length_b   1.000
_cell.length_c   1.000
_cell.angle_alpha   90.00
_cell.angle_beta   90.00
_cell.angle_gamma   90.00
#
_symmetry.space_group_name_H-M   'P 1'
#
loop_
_entity.id
_entity.type
_entity.pdbx_description
1 polymer ?
#
loop_
_entity_poly.entity_id
_entity_poly.type
_entity_poly.pdbx_seq_one_letter_code
_entity_poly.pdbx_strand_id
1 'polypeptide(L)'
;MARFEAAHDDYSAILLKALADRLAEAFAERLHQRVRREFWSYVPDESLDNVALIDEKYTGIRPAPGYPACPDHTEKGTLFKLLDATANAGIELTDSYAMFPTAAVSGWYFSHPDSQYFVVGRVTREQVDDYAKRKGWTREQAERWLAPNLDYDPD
;
A
#
# COMPACT_ATOMS: atom_id res chain seq x y z
N MET A 1 16.73 0.36 16.93
CA MET A 1 16.82 -1.11 17.05
C MET A 1 18.15 -1.55 17.61
N ALA A 2 19.25 -1.44 16.86
CA ALA A 2 20.58 -1.92 17.26
C ALA A 2 21.01 -1.56 18.68
N ARG A 3 20.72 -0.33 19.15
CA ARG A 3 21.00 0.10 20.53
C ARG A 3 20.29 -0.75 21.60
N PHE A 4 18.99 -1.02 21.41
CA PHE A 4 18.20 -1.79 22.39
C PHE A 4 18.53 -3.28 22.31
N GLU A 5 18.73 -3.82 21.10
CA GLU A 5 19.14 -5.21 20.89
C GLU A 5 20.53 -5.49 21.50
N ALA A 6 21.49 -4.59 21.33
CA ALA A 6 22.82 -4.71 21.95
C ALA A 6 22.79 -4.63 23.48
N ALA A 7 21.75 -4.03 24.06
CA ALA A 7 21.53 -3.97 25.50
C ALA A 7 20.65 -5.12 26.03
N HIS A 8 20.23 -6.05 25.16
CA HIS A 8 19.24 -7.09 25.48
C HIS A 8 17.92 -6.53 26.06
N ASP A 9 17.54 -5.32 25.64
CA ASP A 9 16.28 -4.66 26.01
C ASP A 9 15.22 -4.93 24.94
N ASP A 10 14.69 -6.15 24.96
CA ASP A 10 13.69 -6.60 24.00
C ASP A 10 12.38 -5.82 24.10
N TYR A 11 12.01 -5.38 25.32
CA TYR A 11 10.80 -4.59 25.54
C TYR A 11 10.86 -3.26 24.78
N SER A 12 11.94 -2.49 24.96
CA SER A 12 12.08 -1.20 24.26
C SER A 12 12.27 -1.39 22.76
N ALA A 13 12.91 -2.48 22.34
CA ALA A 13 13.04 -2.82 20.93
C ALA A 13 11.68 -3.08 20.26
N ILE A 14 10.80 -3.86 20.91
CA ILE A 14 9.43 -4.11 20.45
C ILE A 14 8.59 -2.83 20.50
N LEU A 15 8.67 -2.08 21.59
CA LEU A 15 7.93 -0.82 21.74
C LEU A 15 8.31 0.19 20.65
N LEU A 16 9.60 0.30 20.33
CA LEU A 16 10.06 1.17 19.24
C LEU A 16 9.49 0.74 17.88
N LYS A 17 9.48 -0.57 17.57
CA LYS A 17 8.85 -1.09 16.34
C LYS A 17 7.37 -0.75 16.28
N ALA A 18 6.65 -1.02 17.36
CA ALA A 18 5.21 -0.73 17.44
C ALA A 18 4.92 0.76 17.25
N LEU A 19 5.70 1.64 17.88
CA LEU A 19 5.57 3.09 17.72
C LEU A 19 5.90 3.54 16.29
N ALA A 20 6.95 2.99 15.68
CA ALA A 20 7.30 3.30 14.29
C ALA A 20 6.15 2.95 13.34
N ASP A 21 5.54 1.77 13.50
CA ASP A 21 4.37 1.37 12.70
C ASP A 21 3.18 2.30 12.92
N ARG A 22 2.89 2.71 14.17
CA ARG A 22 1.82 3.67 14.44
C ARG A 22 2.08 5.04 13.81
N LEU A 23 3.34 5.49 13.78
CA LEU A 23 3.71 6.76 13.15
C LEU A 23 3.61 6.68 11.62
N ALA A 24 3.98 5.55 11.01
CA ALA A 24 3.83 5.34 9.57
C ALA A 24 2.35 5.42 9.14
N GLU A 25 1.47 4.73 9.86
CA GLU A 25 0.01 4.77 9.59
C GLU A 25 -0.60 6.15 9.87
N ALA A 26 -0.21 6.78 10.98
CA ALA A 26 -0.66 8.14 11.29
C ALA A 26 -0.23 9.15 10.23
N PHE A 27 0.97 8.98 9.66
CA PHE A 27 1.42 9.82 8.56
C PHE A 27 0.63 9.55 7.28
N ALA A 28 0.32 8.29 6.95
CA ALA A 28 -0.54 7.96 5.82
C ALA A 28 -1.92 8.64 5.94
N GLU A 29 -2.54 8.59 7.12
CA GLU A 29 -3.83 9.25 7.39
C GLU A 29 -3.73 10.77 7.24
N ARG A 30 -2.73 11.38 7.88
CA ARG A 30 -2.52 12.82 7.86
C ARG A 30 -2.21 13.32 6.46
N LEU A 31 -1.38 12.60 5.71
CA LEU A 31 -1.04 12.95 4.33
C LEU A 31 -2.27 12.84 3.44
N HIS A 32 -3.07 11.78 3.58
CA HIS A 32 -4.31 11.64 2.83
C HIS A 32 -5.27 12.81 3.13
N GLN A 33 -5.47 13.16 4.40
CA GLN A 33 -6.26 14.33 4.79
C GLN A 33 -5.77 15.61 4.11
N ARG A 34 -4.45 15.86 4.10
CA ARG A 34 -3.87 17.02 3.40
C ARG A 34 -4.04 16.94 1.89
N VAL A 35 -3.98 15.75 1.29
CA VAL A 35 -4.28 15.60 -0.14
C VAL A 35 -5.71 16.01 -0.43
N ARG A 36 -6.69 15.55 0.35
CA ARG A 36 -8.10 15.92 0.16
C ARG A 36 -8.38 17.41 0.32
N ARG A 37 -7.69 18.06 1.28
CA ARG A 37 -7.95 19.46 1.67
C ARG A 37 -7.06 20.50 0.99
N GLU A 38 -5.81 20.16 0.70
CA GLU A 38 -4.76 21.11 0.31
C GLU A 38 -4.19 20.79 -1.08
N PHE A 39 -3.68 19.57 -1.29
CA PHE A 39 -2.91 19.28 -2.52
C PHE A 39 -3.79 18.96 -3.73
N TRP A 40 -4.82 18.14 -3.53
CA TRP A 40 -5.86 17.87 -4.52
C TRP A 40 -7.08 18.77 -4.28
N SER A 41 -7.39 19.07 -3.01
CA SER A 41 -8.36 20.10 -2.63
C SER A 41 -9.78 19.87 -3.18
N TYR A 42 -10.21 18.60 -3.27
CA TYR A 42 -11.58 18.28 -3.68
C TYR A 42 -12.59 18.33 -2.50
N VAL A 43 -12.10 18.40 -1.25
CA VAL A 43 -12.91 18.68 -0.05
C VAL A 43 -12.15 19.67 0.87
N PRO A 44 -11.97 20.94 0.48
CA PRO A 44 -11.12 21.90 1.21
C PRO A 44 -11.61 22.17 2.65
N ASP A 45 -12.93 22.21 2.83
CA ASP A 45 -13.59 22.52 4.10
C ASP A 45 -13.82 21.29 5.00
N GLU A 46 -13.18 20.15 4.70
CA GLU A 46 -13.30 18.94 5.52
C GLU A 46 -12.85 19.19 6.97
N SER A 47 -13.74 18.84 7.91
CA SER A 47 -13.49 18.95 9.34
C SER A 47 -13.92 17.66 10.04
N LEU A 48 -13.10 16.61 9.87
CA LEU A 48 -13.28 15.31 10.52
C LEU A 48 -12.37 15.22 11.75
N ASP A 49 -12.90 14.66 12.83
CA ASP A 49 -12.10 14.26 13.99
C ASP A 49 -11.38 12.92 13.71
N ASN A 50 -10.51 12.51 14.64
CA ASN A 50 -9.73 11.30 14.46
C ASN A 50 -10.59 10.02 14.39
N VAL A 51 -11.74 9.99 15.07
CA VAL A 51 -12.64 8.82 15.06
C VAL A 51 -13.28 8.71 13.68
N ALA A 52 -13.78 9.82 13.13
CA ALA A 52 -14.37 9.86 11.80
C ALA A 52 -13.34 9.57 10.69
N LEU A 53 -12.06 9.93 10.89
CA LEU A 53 -10.97 9.52 9.98
C LEU A 53 -10.74 8.00 10.02
N ILE A 54 -10.70 7.39 11.21
CA ILE A 54 -10.56 5.93 11.37
C ILE A 54 -11.76 5.20 10.76
N ASP A 55 -12.97 5.74 10.93
CA ASP A 55 -14.21 5.22 10.35
C ASP A 55 -14.37 5.56 8.85
N GLU A 56 -13.31 6.11 8.23
CA GLU A 56 -13.23 6.45 6.82
C GLU A 56 -14.38 7.34 6.31
N LYS A 57 -14.87 8.29 7.13
CA LYS A 57 -16.00 9.17 6.80
C LYS A 57 -15.68 10.28 5.78
N TYR A 58 -14.55 10.19 5.10
CA TYR A 58 -14.15 11.10 4.03
C TYR A 58 -14.57 10.57 2.65
N THR A 59 -14.54 11.45 1.65
CA THR A 59 -14.70 11.07 0.25
C THR A 59 -13.37 10.59 -0.32
N GLY A 60 -13.39 9.54 -1.15
CA GLY A 60 -12.20 8.97 -1.79
C GLY A 60 -11.54 7.85 -0.99
N ILE A 61 -10.62 7.13 -1.63
CA ILE A 61 -9.90 5.98 -1.06
C ILE A 61 -8.39 6.05 -1.32
N ARG A 62 -7.61 5.30 -0.51
CA ARG A 62 -6.14 5.22 -0.63
C ARG A 62 -5.59 3.78 -0.78
N PRO A 63 -6.01 3.00 -1.79
CA PRO A 63 -5.67 1.59 -1.89
C PRO A 63 -4.16 1.37 -2.06
N ALA A 64 -3.64 0.43 -1.27
CA ALA A 64 -2.22 0.06 -1.26
C ALA A 64 -2.01 -1.28 -1.98
N PRO A 65 -1.07 -1.40 -2.94
CA PRO A 65 -0.80 -2.67 -3.60
C PRO A 65 -0.51 -3.80 -2.62
N GLY A 66 -1.07 -4.98 -2.86
CA GLY A 66 -1.06 -6.14 -1.98
C GLY A 66 -2.31 -6.29 -1.11
N TYR A 67 -3.14 -5.25 -0.99
CA TYR A 67 -4.47 -5.38 -0.38
C TYR A 67 -5.47 -6.04 -1.35
N PRO A 68 -6.60 -6.57 -0.85
CA PRO A 68 -7.57 -7.28 -1.68
C PRO A 68 -8.13 -6.50 -2.88
N ALA A 69 -8.15 -5.16 -2.82
CA ALA A 69 -8.57 -4.30 -3.92
C ALA A 69 -7.55 -4.15 -5.06
N CYS A 70 -6.28 -4.45 -4.77
CA CYS A 70 -5.18 -4.38 -5.74
C CYS A 70 -4.07 -5.37 -5.32
N PRO A 71 -4.30 -6.70 -5.47
CA PRO A 71 -3.47 -7.73 -4.85
C PRO A 71 -2.06 -7.87 -5.44
N ASP A 72 -1.80 -7.34 -6.64
CA ASP A 72 -0.46 -7.38 -7.24
C ASP A 72 0.52 -6.48 -6.48
N HIS A 73 1.44 -7.09 -5.72
CA HIS A 73 2.46 -6.38 -4.96
C HIS A 73 3.45 -5.60 -5.85
N THR A 74 3.65 -6.01 -7.10
CA THR A 74 4.65 -5.42 -8.01
C THR A 74 4.30 -4.00 -8.44
N GLU A 75 3.04 -3.58 -8.30
CA GLU A 75 2.61 -2.21 -8.58
C GLU A 75 3.26 -1.18 -7.65
N LYS A 76 3.86 -1.60 -6.52
CA LYS A 76 4.75 -0.72 -5.74
C LYS A 76 5.94 -0.24 -6.56
N GLY A 77 6.45 -1.05 -7.50
CA GLY A 77 7.52 -0.62 -8.40
C GLY A 77 7.11 0.57 -9.25
N THR A 78 5.88 0.57 -9.77
CA THR A 78 5.30 1.69 -10.51
C THR A 78 5.25 2.95 -9.64
N LEU A 79 4.75 2.82 -8.41
CA LEU A 79 4.65 3.93 -7.46
C LEU A 79 6.02 4.49 -7.08
N PHE A 80 6.99 3.62 -6.77
CA PHE A 80 8.34 4.03 -6.38
C PHE A 80 9.05 4.76 -7.52
N LYS A 81 8.87 4.30 -8.76
CA LYS A 81 9.39 4.97 -9.95
C LYS A 81 8.74 6.34 -10.17
N LEU A 82 7.42 6.45 -10.00
CA LEU A 82 6.69 7.69 -10.19
C LEU A 82 7.11 8.78 -9.19
N LEU A 83 7.32 8.38 -7.93
CA LEU A 83 7.63 9.31 -6.84
C LEU A 83 9.13 9.52 -6.60
N ASP A 84 9.99 8.78 -7.32
CA ASP A 84 11.41 8.64 -6.99
C ASP A 84 11.60 8.37 -5.48
N ALA A 85 10.83 7.41 -4.96
CA ALA A 85 10.58 7.26 -3.53
C ALA A 85 11.85 6.93 -2.74
N THR A 86 12.78 6.17 -3.32
CA THR A 86 14.04 5.84 -2.67
C THR A 86 14.92 7.08 -2.48
N ALA A 87 15.03 7.94 -3.50
CA ALA A 87 15.80 9.18 -3.37
C ALA A 87 15.13 10.18 -2.41
N ASN A 88 13.80 10.29 -2.47
CA ASN A 88 13.05 11.30 -1.72
C ASN A 88 12.74 10.91 -0.26
N ALA A 89 12.64 9.62 0.04
CA ALA A 89 12.23 9.12 1.37
C ALA A 89 13.19 8.09 1.98
N GLY A 90 14.21 7.62 1.24
CA GLY A 90 15.15 6.60 1.73
C GLY A 90 14.52 5.22 1.95
N ILE A 91 13.35 4.97 1.35
CA ILE A 91 12.65 3.68 1.42
C ILE A 91 13.01 2.85 0.18
N GLU A 92 13.29 1.57 0.39
CA GLU A 92 13.66 0.62 -0.66
C GLU A 92 12.59 -0.47 -0.82
N LEU A 93 12.56 -1.09 -2.00
CA LEU A 93 11.78 -2.31 -2.25
C LEU A 93 12.73 -3.51 -2.26
N THR A 94 12.36 -4.56 -1.53
CA THR A 94 13.01 -5.87 -1.64
C THR A 94 12.64 -6.55 -2.97
N ASP A 95 13.30 -7.65 -3.31
CA ASP A 95 12.95 -8.49 -4.47
C ASP A 95 11.50 -9.01 -4.44
N SER A 96 10.90 -9.10 -3.24
CA SER A 96 9.51 -9.48 -3.03
C SER A 96 8.54 -8.30 -2.96
N TYR A 97 8.99 -7.08 -3.26
CA TYR A 97 8.22 -5.84 -3.14
C TYR A 97 7.72 -5.56 -1.72
N ALA A 98 8.44 -6.01 -0.69
CA ALA A 98 8.28 -5.49 0.65
C ALA A 98 9.03 -4.15 0.77
N MET A 99 8.54 -3.23 1.61
CA MET A 99 9.22 -1.95 1.84
C MET A 99 10.20 -2.06 3.01
N PHE A 100 11.36 -1.41 2.87
CA PHE A 100 12.35 -1.27 3.94
C PHE A 100 12.78 0.19 4.09
N PRO A 101 12.74 0.78 5.31
CA PRO A 101 12.29 0.20 6.58
C PRO A 101 10.83 -0.27 6.57
N THR A 102 10.51 -1.24 7.43
CA THR A 102 9.19 -1.92 7.42
C THR A 102 8.04 -1.04 7.90
N ALA A 103 8.33 -0.04 8.74
CA ALA A 103 7.37 0.96 9.17
C ALA A 103 7.16 1.99 8.05
N ALA A 104 6.48 1.56 6.99
CA ALA A 104 6.24 2.34 5.78
C ALA A 104 4.87 2.00 5.18
N VAL A 105 4.24 2.99 4.55
CA VAL A 105 2.97 2.85 3.84
C VAL A 105 3.12 3.48 2.45
N SER A 106 2.63 2.79 1.42
CA SER A 106 2.53 3.32 0.06
C SER A 106 1.23 2.89 -0.59
N GLY A 107 0.68 3.74 -1.45
CA GLY A 107 -0.58 3.48 -2.12
C GLY A 107 -0.98 4.59 -3.07
N TRP A 108 -2.16 4.42 -3.67
CA TRP A 108 -2.74 5.37 -4.61
C TRP A 108 -3.70 6.31 -3.90
N TYR A 109 -4.14 7.37 -4.58
CA TYR A 109 -5.27 8.18 -4.15
C TYR A 109 -6.33 8.20 -5.25
N PHE A 110 -7.58 7.93 -4.90
CA PHE A 110 -8.75 8.08 -5.77
C PHE A 110 -9.73 9.05 -5.13
N SER A 111 -10.21 10.05 -5.90
CA SER A 111 -11.10 11.11 -5.39
C SER A 111 -12.57 10.91 -5.76
N HIS A 112 -12.90 9.91 -6.59
CA HIS A 112 -14.27 9.69 -7.04
C HIS A 112 -15.18 9.37 -5.83
N PRO A 113 -16.35 10.00 -5.69
CA PRO A 113 -17.19 9.84 -4.50
C PRO A 113 -17.71 8.42 -4.30
N ASP A 114 -17.94 7.69 -5.39
CA ASP A 114 -18.38 6.28 -5.34
C ASP A 114 -17.20 5.28 -5.28
N SER A 115 -15.96 5.76 -5.17
CA SER A 115 -14.82 4.86 -5.00
C SER A 115 -14.88 4.19 -3.63
N GLN A 116 -14.67 2.87 -3.62
CA GLN A 116 -14.77 2.05 -2.42
C GLN A 116 -13.75 0.90 -2.49
N TYR A 117 -13.34 0.41 -1.33
CA TYR A 117 -12.57 -0.82 -1.28
C TYR A 117 -13.48 -2.00 -1.62
N PHE A 118 -13.05 -2.81 -2.58
CA PHE A 118 -13.69 -4.08 -2.91
C PHE A 118 -12.62 -5.17 -2.99
N VAL A 119 -13.04 -6.42 -2.88
CA VAL A 119 -12.14 -7.56 -3.05
C VAL A 119 -12.18 -7.95 -4.52
N VAL A 120 -11.03 -7.97 -5.19
CA VAL A 120 -10.92 -8.43 -6.60
C VAL A 120 -11.45 -9.86 -6.74
N GLY A 121 -11.22 -10.69 -5.73
CA GLY A 121 -11.70 -12.07 -5.69
C GLY A 121 -10.79 -13.01 -6.49
N ARG A 122 -11.40 -14.03 -7.09
CA ARG A 122 -10.69 -15.04 -7.89
C ARG A 122 -10.59 -14.58 -9.35
N VAL A 123 -9.43 -14.74 -9.97
CA VAL A 123 -9.12 -14.31 -11.34
C VAL A 123 -8.98 -15.50 -12.27
N THR A 124 -9.60 -15.40 -13.44
CA THR A 124 -9.61 -16.48 -14.43
C THR A 124 -8.27 -16.58 -15.17
N ARG A 125 -7.99 -17.73 -15.77
CA ARG A 125 -6.82 -17.89 -16.67
C ARG A 125 -6.81 -16.86 -17.80
N GLU A 126 -7.98 -16.53 -18.35
CA GLU A 126 -8.12 -15.49 -19.39
C GLU A 126 -7.69 -14.11 -18.88
N GLN A 127 -8.09 -13.73 -17.66
CA GLN A 127 -7.68 -12.46 -17.06
C GLN A 127 -6.18 -12.43 -16.75
N VAL A 128 -5.61 -13.54 -16.29
CA VAL A 128 -4.17 -13.65 -16.04
C VAL A 128 -3.38 -13.48 -17.34
N ASP A 129 -3.83 -14.10 -18.44
CA ASP A 129 -3.22 -13.94 -19.75
C ASP A 129 -3.25 -12.50 -20.27
N ASP A 130 -4.39 -11.83 -20.13
CA ASP A 130 -4.53 -10.44 -20.52
C ASP A 130 -3.64 -9.53 -19.64
N TYR A 131 -3.60 -9.78 -18.34
CA TYR A 131 -2.77 -9.02 -17.41
C TYR A 131 -1.26 -9.21 -17.70
N ALA A 132 -0.83 -10.45 -17.95
CA ALA A 132 0.54 -10.75 -18.34
C ALA A 132 0.96 -9.97 -19.60
N LYS A 133 0.09 -9.92 -20.62
CA LYS A 133 0.34 -9.12 -21.83
C LYS A 133 0.49 -7.64 -21.53
N ARG A 134 -0.40 -7.06 -20.71
CA ARG A 134 -0.33 -5.64 -20.32
C ARG A 134 0.94 -5.29 -19.55
N LYS A 135 1.43 -6.22 -18.72
CA LYS A 135 2.65 -6.07 -17.93
C LYS A 135 3.93 -6.42 -18.70
N GLY A 136 3.82 -7.01 -19.89
CA GLY A 136 4.95 -7.55 -20.64
C GLY A 136 5.60 -8.76 -19.96
N TRP A 137 4.80 -9.56 -19.25
CA TRP A 137 5.21 -10.74 -18.51
C TRP A 137 4.85 -12.03 -19.24
N THR A 138 5.48 -13.13 -18.84
CA THR A 138 4.95 -14.47 -19.11
C THR A 138 3.76 -14.78 -18.21
N ARG A 139 2.96 -15.79 -18.59
CA ARG A 139 1.84 -16.25 -17.76
C ARG A 139 2.32 -16.72 -16.39
N GLU A 140 3.39 -17.50 -16.34
CA GLU A 140 3.95 -18.07 -15.10
C GLU A 140 4.40 -16.96 -14.13
N GLN A 141 4.91 -15.84 -14.65
CA GLN A 141 5.24 -14.67 -13.84
C GLN A 141 3.98 -14.04 -13.23
N ALA A 142 2.92 -13.86 -14.02
CA ALA A 142 1.65 -13.33 -13.52
C ALA A 142 1.01 -14.28 -12.50
N GLU A 143 1.00 -15.59 -12.77
CA GLU A 143 0.53 -16.63 -11.86
C GLU A 143 1.28 -16.61 -10.53
N ARG A 144 2.61 -16.45 -10.56
CA ARG A 144 3.42 -16.34 -9.34
C ARG A 144 2.99 -15.16 -8.46
N TRP A 145 2.78 -13.98 -9.04
CA TRP A 145 2.43 -12.78 -8.27
C TRP A 145 0.96 -12.74 -7.85
N LEU A 146 0.08 -13.36 -8.63
CA LEU A 146 -1.37 -13.43 -8.37
C LEU A 146 -1.80 -14.77 -7.76
N ALA A 147 -0.87 -15.61 -7.31
CA ALA A 147 -1.14 -16.97 -6.83
C ALA A 147 -2.31 -17.06 -5.82
N PRO A 148 -2.46 -16.15 -4.83
CA PRO A 148 -3.60 -16.20 -3.90
C PRO A 148 -4.97 -15.97 -4.58
N ASN A 149 -4.98 -15.35 -5.75
CA ASN A 149 -6.17 -14.94 -6.47
C ASN A 149 -6.54 -15.87 -7.65
N LEU A 150 -5.68 -16.79 -8.11
CA LEU A 150 -5.98 -17.63 -9.28
C LEU A 150 -7.20 -18.53 -9.06
N ASP A 151 -8.20 -18.53 -9.94
CA ASP A 151 -9.37 -19.41 -9.82
C ASP A 151 -9.15 -20.86 -10.30
N TYR A 152 -7.92 -21.17 -10.69
CA TYR A 152 -7.48 -22.42 -11.29
C TYR A 152 -6.11 -22.84 -10.72
N ASP A 153 -5.75 -24.10 -10.90
CA ASP A 153 -4.42 -24.60 -10.56
C ASP A 153 -3.46 -24.30 -11.72
N PRO A 154 -2.38 -23.52 -11.49
CA PRO A 154 -1.34 -23.27 -12.50
C PRO A 154 -0.52 -24.54 -12.75
N ASP A 155 0.05 -24.64 -13.95
CA ASP A 155 0.79 -25.80 -14.44
C ASP A 155 2.23 -25.88 -13.89
#